data_AF-A0A955HPQ3-F1
#
_entry.id   AF-A0A955HPQ3-F1
#
_cell.length_a   1.000
_cell.length_b   1.000
_cell.length_c   1.000
_cell.angle_alpha   90.00
_cell.angle_beta   90.00
_cell.angle_gamma   90.00
#
_symmetry.space_group_name_H-M   'P 1'
#
loop_
_entity.id
_entity.type
_entity.pdbx_description
1 polymer ?
#
loop_
_entity_poly.entity_id
_entity_poly.type
_entity_poly.pdbx_seq_one_letter_code
_entity_poly.pdbx_strand_id
1 'polypeptide(L)'
;MAVAHYSRAISTACVTAMNDAINGGSGDGEIRFYTASMPADTTVGITSQTLLGTCVCSDPAGVESGGTLTFSAIDSDTSADATGIAAWVRIVDSAGTV
;
A
#
# COMPACT_ATOMS: atom_id res chain seq x y z
N MET A 1 -29.16 -21.34 -9.95
CA MET A 1 -28.31 -20.17 -9.67
C MET A 1 -28.23 -20.03 -8.16
N ALA A 2 -27.05 -20.14 -7.58
CA ALA A 2 -26.86 -19.96 -6.14
C ALA A 2 -26.53 -18.48 -5.86
N VAL A 3 -27.13 -17.91 -4.81
CA VAL A 3 -26.80 -16.57 -4.32
C VAL A 3 -26.03 -16.75 -3.02
N ALA A 4 -24.83 -16.15 -2.93
CA ALA A 4 -24.05 -16.11 -1.72
C ALA A 4 -24.17 -14.73 -1.08
N HIS A 5 -24.43 -14.70 0.22
CA HIS A 5 -24.41 -13.49 1.03
C HIS A 5 -23.19 -13.52 1.95
N TYR A 6 -22.34 -12.51 1.84
CA TYR A 6 -21.17 -12.34 2.68
C TYR A 6 -21.46 -11.34 3.79
N SER A 7 -20.98 -11.64 4.99
CA SER A 7 -21.09 -10.71 6.11
C SER A 7 -19.97 -9.67 6.07
N ARG A 8 -20.16 -8.58 6.82
CA ARG A 8 -19.16 -7.52 7.04
C ARG A 8 -17.83 -8.05 7.61
N ALA A 9 -17.85 -9.22 8.24
CA ALA A 9 -16.65 -9.84 8.79
C ALA A 9 -15.59 -10.16 7.72
N ILE A 10 -16.00 -10.49 6.50
CA ILE A 10 -15.06 -10.79 5.41
C ILE A 10 -14.32 -9.53 4.96
N SER A 11 -15.03 -8.41 4.81
CA SER A 11 -14.37 -7.14 4.46
C SER A 11 -13.48 -6.65 5.59
N THR A 12 -13.90 -6.81 6.85
CA THR A 12 -13.05 -6.48 8.02
C THR A 12 -11.78 -7.32 8.00
N ALA A 13 -11.87 -8.64 7.87
CA ALA A 13 -10.70 -9.51 7.84
C ALA A 13 -9.73 -9.18 6.70
N CYS A 14 -10.25 -8.88 5.50
CA CYS A 14 -9.44 -8.48 4.35
C CYS A 14 -8.64 -7.20 4.64
N VAL A 15 -9.32 -6.19 5.18
CA VAL A 15 -8.72 -4.89 5.45
C VAL A 15 -7.77 -4.92 6.64
N THR A 16 -8.09 -5.69 7.69
CA THR A 16 -7.17 -5.96 8.80
C THR A 16 -5.88 -6.60 8.28
N ALA A 17 -5.96 -7.60 7.40
CA ALA A 17 -4.77 -8.24 6.85
C ALA A 17 -3.91 -7.28 6.02
N MET A 18 -4.52 -6.34 5.28
CA MET A 18 -3.77 -5.29 4.58
C MET A 18 -3.07 -4.35 5.57
N ASN A 19 -3.76 -3.88 6.61
CA ASN A 19 -3.19 -2.99 7.61
C ASN A 19 -2.05 -3.68 8.38
N ASP A 20 -2.25 -4.92 8.81
CA ASP A 20 -1.23 -5.71 9.51
C ASP A 20 0.02 -5.89 8.65
N ALA A 21 -0.15 -6.10 7.34
CA ALA A 21 0.98 -6.25 6.43
C ALA A 21 1.76 -4.93 6.30
N ILE A 22 1.09 -3.78 6.16
CA ILE A 22 1.76 -2.47 6.12
C ILE A 22 2.55 -2.20 7.43
N ASN A 23 2.00 -2.61 8.58
CA ASN A 23 2.64 -2.46 9.89
C ASN A 23 3.55 -3.66 10.27
N GLY A 24 3.86 -4.56 9.34
CA GLY A 24 4.63 -5.77 9.63
C GLY A 24 6.11 -5.53 9.97
N GLY A 25 6.60 -4.33 9.67
CA GLY A 25 7.98 -3.89 9.93
C GLY A 25 8.23 -3.40 11.36
N SER A 26 9.41 -2.83 11.59
CA SER A 26 9.77 -2.19 12.87
C SER A 26 9.57 -0.67 12.87
N GLY A 27 8.96 -0.15 11.81
CA GLY A 27 8.65 1.27 11.68
C GLY A 27 7.63 1.51 10.58
N ASP A 28 7.65 2.74 10.07
CA ASP A 28 6.67 3.26 9.14
C ASP A 28 6.63 2.51 7.79
N GLY A 29 5.42 2.28 7.29
CA GLY A 29 5.18 1.80 5.93
C GLY A 29 5.30 2.92 4.89
N GLU A 30 5.50 2.56 3.63
CA GLU A 30 5.73 3.53 2.55
C GLU A 30 4.79 3.32 1.36
N ILE A 31 4.37 4.42 0.74
CA ILE A 31 3.68 4.43 -0.55
C ILE A 31 4.68 4.93 -1.61
N ARG A 32 5.07 4.03 -2.50
CA ARG A 32 6.09 4.27 -3.53
C ARG A 32 5.42 4.44 -4.89
N PHE A 33 5.67 5.57 -5.55
CA PHE A 33 5.06 5.95 -6.82
C PHE A 33 5.97 5.61 -7.98
N TYR A 34 5.44 4.92 -9.00
CA TYR A 34 6.26 4.44 -10.11
C TYR A 34 5.75 4.87 -11.47
N THR A 35 6.68 5.01 -12.42
CA THR A 35 6.38 5.16 -13.85
C THR A 35 6.07 3.80 -14.51
N ALA A 36 5.74 3.85 -15.80
CA ALA A 36 5.55 2.71 -16.69
C ALA A 36 4.49 1.70 -16.20
N SER A 37 4.33 0.58 -16.91
CA SER A 37 3.34 -0.43 -16.55
C SER A 37 3.73 -1.17 -15.28
N MET A 38 2.76 -1.41 -14.41
CA MET A 38 2.93 -2.24 -13.22
C MET A 38 3.42 -3.65 -13.59
N PRO A 39 4.34 -4.25 -12.82
CA PRO A 39 4.66 -5.67 -12.97
C PRO A 39 3.42 -6.56 -12.85
N ALA A 40 3.46 -7.75 -13.45
CA ALA A 40 2.29 -8.64 -13.53
C ALA A 40 1.76 -9.07 -12.15
N ASP A 41 2.67 -9.27 -11.18
CA ASP A 41 2.35 -9.60 -9.79
C ASP A 41 3.51 -9.18 -8.87
N THR A 42 3.36 -9.42 -7.57
CA THR A 42 4.31 -9.03 -6.52
C THR A 42 5.63 -9.79 -6.56
N THR A 43 5.71 -10.93 -7.26
CA THR A 43 6.94 -11.73 -7.40
C THR A 43 7.86 -11.20 -8.50
N VAL A 44 7.33 -10.37 -9.41
CA VAL A 44 8.10 -9.72 -10.47
C VAL A 44 8.74 -8.44 -9.94
N GLY A 45 10.07 -8.39 -9.97
CA GLY A 45 10.85 -7.24 -9.51
C GLY A 45 10.65 -5.97 -10.34
N ILE A 46 10.96 -4.83 -9.73
CA ILE A 46 10.98 -3.53 -10.39
C ILE A 46 12.23 -3.42 -11.25
N THR A 47 12.06 -3.17 -12.55
CA THR A 47 13.18 -3.14 -13.51
C THR A 47 13.09 -1.92 -14.41
N SER A 48 12.05 -1.82 -15.24
CA SER A 48 11.83 -0.71 -16.16
C SER A 48 11.09 0.47 -15.54
N GLN A 49 10.50 0.31 -14.37
CA GLN A 49 9.75 1.35 -13.67
C GLN A 49 10.70 2.20 -12.84
N THR A 50 10.55 3.52 -12.93
CA THR A 50 11.32 4.50 -12.16
C THR A 50 10.50 4.91 -10.94
N LEU A 51 11.13 4.88 -9.75
CA LEU A 51 10.55 5.47 -8.54
C LEU A 51 10.51 7.00 -8.70
N LEU A 52 9.33 7.59 -8.55
CA LEU A 52 9.09 9.03 -8.66
C LEU A 52 9.06 9.73 -7.31
N GLY A 53 8.72 9.01 -6.25
CA GLY A 53 8.62 9.56 -4.92
C GLY A 53 8.07 8.57 -3.92
N THR A 54 8.24 8.91 -2.65
CA THR A 54 7.90 8.05 -1.51
C THR A 54 7.17 8.86 -0.44
N CYS A 55 5.91 8.50 -0.17
CA CYS A 55 5.15 9.06 0.95
C CYS A 55 5.20 8.07 2.14
N VAL A 56 5.44 8.57 3.34
CA VAL A 56 5.59 7.74 4.55
C VAL A 56 4.26 7.71 5.30
N CYS A 57 3.78 6.52 5.64
CA CYS A 57 2.60 6.35 6.49
C CYS A 57 3.01 6.43 7.96
N SER A 58 2.17 6.97 8.84
CA SER A 58 2.41 6.85 10.29
C SER A 58 2.51 5.38 10.73
N ASP A 59 3.15 5.08 11.86
CA ASP A 59 3.03 3.79 12.55
C ASP A 59 2.21 3.95 13.85
N PRO A 60 1.01 3.36 13.96
CA PRO A 60 0.34 2.50 12.98
C PRO A 60 -0.23 3.23 11.76
N ALA A 61 -0.20 2.55 10.59
CA ALA A 61 -0.59 3.06 9.28
C ALA A 61 -2.04 3.56 9.21
N GLY A 62 -2.93 2.95 9.99
CA GLY A 62 -4.32 3.35 10.04
C GLY A 62 -5.15 2.48 10.96
N VAL A 63 -6.45 2.78 10.95
CA VAL A 63 -7.46 2.08 11.75
C VAL A 63 -8.50 1.46 10.83
N GLU A 64 -8.74 0.17 10.98
CA GLU A 64 -9.85 -0.53 10.34
C GLU A 64 -11.16 -0.26 11.08
N SER A 65 -12.23 -0.01 10.32
CA SER A 65 -13.59 0.04 10.85
C SER A 65 -14.60 -0.39 9.78
N GLY A 66 -15.26 -1.53 10.00
CA GLY A 66 -16.34 -2.02 9.15
C GLY A 66 -15.92 -2.29 7.70
N GLY A 67 -14.71 -2.81 7.50
CA GLY A 67 -14.15 -3.10 6.19
C GLY A 67 -13.64 -1.86 5.45
N THR A 68 -13.33 -0.79 6.19
CA THR A 68 -12.67 0.42 5.67
C THR A 68 -11.40 0.66 6.46
N LEU A 69 -10.25 0.76 5.80
CA LEU A 69 -9.01 1.24 6.42
C LEU A 69 -8.94 2.74 6.24
N THR A 70 -8.97 3.47 7.34
CA THR A 70 -8.67 4.90 7.33
C THR A 70 -7.21 5.07 7.71
N PHE A 71 -6.40 5.49 6.75
CA PHE A 71 -5.00 5.81 7.02
C PHE A 71 -4.90 6.96 8.02
N SER A 72 -3.89 6.89 8.87
CA SER A 72 -3.42 7.98 9.72
C SER A 72 -2.77 9.08 8.85
N ALA A 73 -1.95 9.93 9.44
CA ALA A 73 -1.19 10.90 8.65
C ALA A 73 -0.29 10.18 7.64
N ILE A 74 -0.28 10.69 6.41
CA ILE A 74 0.65 10.28 5.35
C ILE A 74 1.49 11.51 5.06
N ASP A 75 2.78 11.42 5.36
CA ASP A 75 3.72 12.49 5.11
C ASP A 75 3.99 12.59 3.61
N SER A 76 3.85 13.81 3.09
CA SER A 76 4.10 14.09 1.68
C SER A 76 5.58 13.99 1.36
N ASP A 77 5.90 13.43 0.21
CA ASP A 77 7.23 13.57 -0.38
C ASP A 77 7.49 15.03 -0.76
N THR A 78 8.35 15.70 0.02
CA THR A 78 8.68 17.12 -0.19
C THR A 78 9.57 17.35 -1.41
N SER A 79 10.18 16.30 -1.97
CA SER A 79 11.02 16.37 -3.16
C SER A 79 11.01 15.05 -3.92
N ALA A 80 10.28 15.01 -5.04
CA ALA A 80 10.23 13.85 -5.92
C ALA A 80 11.62 13.29 -6.25
N ASP A 81 11.78 11.97 -6.10
CA ASP A 81 13.00 11.22 -6.41
C ASP A 81 13.36 11.31 -7.91
N ALA A 82 12.34 11.41 -8.78
CA ALA A 82 12.51 11.58 -10.21
C ALA A 82 11.33 12.32 -10.86
N THR A 83 11.53 12.80 -12.09
CA THR A 83 10.45 13.41 -12.89
C THR A 83 9.76 12.37 -13.76
N GLY A 84 8.43 12.43 -13.82
CA GLY A 84 7.63 11.59 -14.70
C GLY A 84 6.14 11.62 -14.35
N ILE A 85 5.37 10.75 -15.00
CA ILE A 85 3.94 10.57 -14.71
C ILE A 85 3.80 9.30 -13.87
N ALA A 86 3.21 9.44 -12.68
CA ALA A 86 2.88 8.30 -11.83
C ALA A 86 1.81 7.45 -12.53
N ALA A 87 2.11 6.17 -12.73
CA ALA A 87 1.21 5.21 -13.38
C ALA A 87 0.58 4.25 -12.38
N TRP A 88 1.28 3.93 -11.29
CA TRP A 88 0.83 3.03 -10.24
C TRP A 88 1.62 3.25 -8.94
N VAL A 89 1.16 2.63 -7.85
CA VAL A 89 1.82 2.67 -6.54
C VAL A 89 2.03 1.28 -5.99
N ARG A 90 3.09 1.11 -5.18
CA ARG A 90 3.26 -0.02 -4.27
C ARG A 90 3.21 0.49 -2.84
N ILE A 91 2.46 -0.18 -1.98
CA ILE A 91 2.50 0.05 -0.54
C ILE A 91 3.34 -1.07 0.05
N VAL A 92 4.35 -0.71 0.84
CA VAL A 92 5.26 -1.66 1.49
C VAL A 92 5.31 -1.40 2.99
N ASP A 93 5.76 -2.40 3.75
CA ASP A 93 6.18 -2.22 5.14
C ASP A 93 7.54 -1.51 5.24
N SER A 94 8.00 -1.25 6.47
CA SER A 94 9.31 -0.63 6.72
C SER A 94 10.50 -1.47 6.24
N ALA A 95 10.29 -2.74 5.87
CA ALA A 95 11.31 -3.61 5.29
C ALA A 95 11.27 -3.62 3.75
N GLY A 96 10.29 -2.96 3.13
CA GLY A 96 10.12 -2.91 1.68
C GLY A 96 9.57 -4.18 1.05
N THR A 97 8.91 -5.06 1.82
CA THR A 97 8.57 -6.43 1.41
C THR A 97 7.14 -6.62 0.92
N VAL A 98 6.19 -6.01 1.63
CA VAL A 98 4.74 -6.25 1.45
C VAL A 98 4.21 -5.67 0.14
#